data_AF-A0A2N1XVE0-F1
#
_entry.id   AF-A0A2N1XVE0-F1
#
_cell.length_a   1.000
_cell.length_b   1.000
_cell.length_c   1.000
_cell.angle_alpha   90.00
_cell.angle_beta   90.00
_cell.angle_gamma   90.00
#
_symmetry.space_group_name_H-M   'P 1'
#
loop_
_entity.id
_entity.type
_entity.pdbx_description
1 polymer ?
#
loop_
_entity_poly.entity_id
_entity_poly.type
_entity_poly.pdbx_seq_one_letter_code
_entity_poly.pdbx_strand_id
1 'polypeptide(L)'
;MKKSLIAAAGFAFIALSGQAMADADLGKKIYDRAFGRGCGACHDISSNPQLRELIKSGALDREKFGTVLKEGKNGMPKATGQIMSLGPVKKAGVTEEQAIDAVYEYLSK
;
A
#
# COMPACT_ATOMS: atom_id res chain seq x y z
N MET A 1 -51.71 1.70 21.49
CA MET A 1 -50.54 0.87 21.89
C MET A 1 -50.30 -0.10 20.73
N LYS A 2 -49.31 0.03 19.85
CA LYS A 2 -47.87 -0.28 19.99
C LYS A 2 -47.19 0.35 18.75
N LYS A 3 -46.55 1.53 18.83
CA LYS A 3 -45.12 1.77 19.11
C LYS A 3 -44.14 0.76 18.48
N SER A 4 -43.39 1.28 17.51
CA SER A 4 -41.94 1.06 17.31
C SER A 4 -41.47 -0.21 16.59
N LEU A 5 -41.37 -0.18 15.26
CA LEU A 5 -40.50 -1.13 14.51
C LEU A 5 -39.81 -0.55 13.25
N ILE A 6 -39.72 0.77 13.06
CA ILE A 6 -39.16 1.34 11.81
C ILE A 6 -37.73 1.93 11.95
N ALA A 7 -37.14 1.96 13.15
CA ALA A 7 -35.92 2.75 13.38
C ALA A 7 -34.62 1.93 13.61
N ALA A 8 -34.38 0.81 12.92
CA ALA A 8 -33.18 0.00 13.17
C ALA A 8 -32.45 -0.55 11.92
N ALA A 9 -32.67 -0.01 10.72
CA ALA A 9 -31.95 -0.44 9.51
C ALA A 9 -31.16 0.70 8.81
N GLY A 10 -31.19 1.93 9.34
CA GLY A 10 -30.60 3.11 8.69
C GLY A 10 -29.18 3.47 9.13
N PHE A 11 -28.68 2.94 10.25
CA PHE A 11 -27.42 3.40 10.86
C PHE A 11 -26.20 2.52 10.56
N ALA A 12 -26.37 1.36 9.91
CA ALA A 12 -25.24 0.49 9.60
C ALA A 12 -24.50 0.86 8.29
N PHE A 13 -25.09 1.69 7.41
CA PHE A 13 -24.47 2.04 6.12
C PHE A 13 -23.51 3.23 6.18
N ILE A 14 -23.60 4.07 7.21
CA ILE A 14 -22.77 5.28 7.31
C ILE A 14 -21.36 4.98 7.88
N ALA A 15 -21.19 3.83 8.54
CA ALA A 15 -19.87 3.39 8.99
C ALA A 15 -18.96 2.95 7.82
N LEU A 16 -19.53 2.51 6.68
CA LEU A 16 -18.74 2.06 5.53
C LEU A 16 -18.35 3.20 4.58
N SER A 17 -19.05 4.34 4.62
CA SER A 17 -18.67 5.54 3.85
C SER A 17 -17.47 6.29 4.45
N GLY A 18 -17.02 5.95 5.66
CA GLY A 18 -15.86 6.55 6.33
C GLY A 18 -14.53 5.79 6.14
N GLN A 19 -14.55 4.58 5.57
CA GLN A 19 -13.36 3.73 5.43
C GLN A 19 -12.70 3.83 4.05
N ALA A 20 -12.46 5.03 3.54
CA ALA A 20 -11.60 5.23 2.37
C ALA A 20 -11.17 6.69 2.21
N MET A 21 -10.81 7.37 3.31
CA MET A 21 -9.82 8.43 3.16
C MET A 21 -8.49 7.72 2.96
N ALA A 22 -8.25 7.24 1.74
CA ALA A 22 -6.94 6.80 1.30
C ALA A 22 -5.99 7.94 1.64
N ASP A 23 -5.13 7.70 2.62
CA ASP A 23 -4.03 8.60 2.94
C ASP A 23 -3.26 8.80 1.63
N ALA A 24 -3.40 9.98 1.02
CA ALA A 24 -2.85 10.28 -0.30
C ALA A 24 -1.32 10.07 -0.36
N ASP A 25 -0.68 10.02 0.82
CA ASP A 25 0.74 9.78 1.01
C ASP A 25 1.06 8.35 1.49
N LEU A 26 0.10 7.41 1.51
CA LEU A 26 0.32 6.06 2.03
C LEU A 26 1.48 5.37 1.31
N GLY A 27 1.54 5.46 -0.02
CA GLY A 27 2.62 4.91 -0.82
C GLY A 27 3.99 5.46 -0.44
N LYS A 28 4.07 6.80 -0.26
CA LYS A 28 5.29 7.46 0.20
C LYS A 28 5.67 7.01 1.61
N LYS A 29 4.70 6.94 2.53
CA LYS A 29 4.92 6.51 3.92
C LYS A 29 5.42 5.07 3.98
N ILE A 30 4.92 4.18 3.12
CA ILE A 30 5.44 2.82 2.99
C ILE A 30 6.87 2.85 2.45
N TYR A 31 7.11 3.58 1.35
CA TYR A 31 8.44 3.69 0.72
C TYR A 31 9.49 4.20 1.71
N ASP A 32 9.16 5.16 2.55
CA ASP A 32 10.10 5.77 3.49
C ASP A 32 10.33 4.93 4.76
N ARG A 33 9.44 3.99 5.09
CA ARG A 33 9.43 3.32 6.41
C ARG A 33 9.61 1.81 6.39
N ALA A 34 9.37 1.15 5.25
CA ALA A 34 9.57 -0.29 5.14
C ALA A 34 10.99 -0.69 5.60
N PHE A 35 11.11 -1.82 6.30
CA PHE A 35 12.38 -2.30 6.87
C PHE A 35 13.09 -1.31 7.85
N GLY A 36 12.37 -0.31 8.37
CA GLY A 36 12.90 0.68 9.33
C GLY A 36 13.80 1.78 8.73
N ARG A 37 14.19 1.65 7.46
CA ARG A 37 15.05 2.59 6.73
C ARG A 37 14.54 2.96 5.34
N GLY A 38 13.38 2.42 4.96
CA GLY A 38 12.73 2.67 3.68
C GLY A 38 13.28 1.82 2.53
N CYS A 39 12.47 1.71 1.48
CA CYS A 39 12.85 1.12 0.20
C CYS A 39 13.95 1.92 -0.50
N GLY A 40 13.97 3.25 -0.31
CA GLY A 40 14.97 4.15 -0.88
C GLY A 40 16.41 3.83 -0.46
N ALA A 41 16.61 3.27 0.74
CA ALA A 41 17.93 2.82 1.20
C ALA A 41 18.58 1.79 0.27
N CYS A 42 17.77 1.04 -0.49
CA CYS A 42 18.26 0.13 -1.52
C CYS A 42 18.00 0.65 -2.94
N HIS A 43 16.95 1.44 -3.20
CA HIS A 43 16.54 1.76 -4.56
C HIS A 43 16.94 3.15 -5.07
N ASP A 44 17.39 4.04 -4.18
CA ASP A 44 17.84 5.39 -4.52
C ASP A 44 19.39 5.46 -4.65
N ILE A 45 20.05 4.31 -4.83
CA ILE A 45 21.49 4.19 -5.09
C ILE A 45 21.73 3.65 -6.50
N SER A 46 22.78 4.13 -7.18
CA SER A 46 23.04 3.84 -8.59
C SER A 46 23.29 2.35 -8.90
N SER A 47 23.73 1.57 -7.91
CA SER A 47 24.07 0.15 -8.10
C SER A 47 22.84 -0.78 -8.11
N ASN A 48 21.66 -0.25 -7.80
CA ASN A 48 20.43 -1.04 -7.69
C ASN A 48 19.37 -0.55 -8.69
N PRO A 49 18.34 -1.39 -8.96
CA PRO A 49 17.29 -1.05 -9.91
C PRO A 49 16.58 0.25 -9.55
N GLN A 50 16.62 1.23 -10.47
CA GLN A 50 15.95 2.52 -10.34
C GLN A 50 14.45 2.35 -10.60
N LEU A 51 13.67 2.17 -9.53
CA LEU A 51 12.27 1.73 -9.62
C LEU A 51 11.40 2.67 -10.47
N ARG A 52 11.55 3.99 -10.30
CA ARG A 52 10.76 4.98 -11.06
C ARG A 52 11.03 4.89 -12.57
N GLU A 53 12.28 4.70 -12.97
CA GLU A 53 12.67 4.58 -14.37
C GLU A 53 12.13 3.28 -14.99
N LEU A 54 12.22 2.18 -14.24
CA LEU A 54 11.70 0.88 -14.67
C LEU A 54 10.17 0.87 -14.81
N ILE A 55 9.47 1.56 -13.91
CA ILE A 55 8.02 1.74 -14.00
C ILE A 55 7.67 2.62 -15.21
N LYS A 56 8.33 3.77 -15.37
CA LYS A 56 8.08 4.71 -16.49
C LYS A 56 8.37 4.10 -17.87
N SER A 57 9.36 3.22 -17.96
CA SER A 57 9.69 2.48 -19.19
C SER A 57 8.80 1.25 -19.45
N GLY A 58 7.93 0.87 -18.51
CA GLY A 58 7.12 -0.34 -18.60
C GLY A 58 7.88 -1.65 -18.32
N ALA A 59 9.19 -1.58 -18.04
CA ALA A 59 9.99 -2.76 -17.68
C ALA A 59 9.60 -3.37 -16.31
N LEU A 60 8.92 -2.59 -15.48
CA LEU A 60 8.33 -2.98 -14.21
C LEU A 60 6.87 -2.52 -14.15
N ASP A 61 5.99 -3.29 -14.78
CA ASP A 61 4.55 -3.11 -14.64
C ASP A 61 4.07 -3.44 -13.20
N ARG A 62 2.79 -3.15 -12.95
CA ARG A 62 2.17 -3.37 -11.65
C ARG A 62 2.29 -4.85 -11.24
N GLU A 63 1.91 -5.78 -12.12
CA GLU A 63 1.87 -7.21 -11.79
C GLU A 63 3.24 -7.71 -11.33
N LYS A 64 4.27 -7.43 -12.14
CA LYS A 64 5.66 -7.77 -11.85
C LYS A 64 6.17 -7.09 -10.58
N PHE A 65 5.79 -5.83 -10.35
CA PHE A 65 6.11 -5.13 -9.10
C PHE A 65 5.54 -5.85 -7.87
N GLY A 66 4.26 -6.22 -7.92
CA GLY A 66 3.59 -6.97 -6.86
C GLY A 66 4.24 -8.33 -6.61
N THR A 67 4.55 -9.08 -7.67
CA THR A 67 5.25 -10.38 -7.59
C THR A 67 6.61 -10.22 -6.90
N VAL A 68 7.42 -9.24 -7.29
CA VAL A 68 8.73 -9.00 -6.67
C VAL A 68 8.59 -8.63 -5.18
N LEU A 69 7.57 -7.85 -4.78
CA LEU A 69 7.35 -7.56 -3.36
C LEU A 69 6.96 -8.80 -2.55
N LYS A 70 6.17 -9.70 -3.13
CA LYS A 70 5.70 -10.94 -2.47
C LYS A 70 6.78 -12.01 -2.39
N GLU A 71 7.60 -12.12 -3.44
CA GLU A 71 8.56 -13.21 -3.60
C GLU A 71 9.98 -12.82 -3.23
N GLY A 72 10.32 -11.54 -3.33
CA GLY A 72 11.70 -11.08 -3.35
C GLY A 72 12.36 -11.36 -4.69
N LYS A 73 13.55 -10.77 -4.93
CA LYS A 73 14.32 -11.01 -6.16
C LYS A 73 15.79 -10.59 -5.97
N ASN A 74 16.73 -11.44 -6.39
CA ASN A 74 18.17 -11.11 -6.47
C ASN A 74 18.73 -10.43 -5.21
N GLY A 75 18.45 -10.98 -4.03
CA GLY A 75 18.90 -10.42 -2.75
C GLY A 75 17.94 -9.41 -2.10
N MET A 76 16.90 -8.96 -2.82
CA MET A 76 15.78 -8.24 -2.21
C MET A 76 14.91 -9.23 -1.39
N PRO A 77 14.70 -8.99 -0.09
CA PRO A 77 13.82 -9.82 0.73
C PRO A 77 12.35 -9.58 0.36
N LYS A 78 11.48 -10.52 0.73
CA LYS A 78 10.02 -10.35 0.68
C LYS A 78 9.62 -9.11 1.50
N ALA A 79 8.84 -8.23 0.90
CA ALA A 79 8.50 -6.92 1.47
C ALA A 79 7.08 -6.84 2.02
N THR A 80 6.13 -7.66 1.55
CA THR A 80 4.72 -7.51 1.92
C THR A 80 4.47 -7.63 3.42
N GLY A 81 5.09 -8.61 4.09
CA GLY A 81 4.99 -8.73 5.55
C GLY A 81 5.48 -7.49 6.30
N GLN A 82 6.57 -6.87 5.83
CA GLN A 82 7.09 -5.63 6.40
C GLN A 82 6.14 -4.47 6.13
N ILE A 83 5.64 -4.32 4.91
CA ILE A 83 4.67 -3.29 4.51
C ILE A 83 3.41 -3.38 5.38
N MET A 84 2.82 -4.56 5.51
CA MET A 84 1.60 -4.78 6.30
C MET A 84 1.82 -4.60 7.81
N SER A 85 3.06 -4.71 8.28
CA SER A 85 3.38 -4.45 9.69
C SER A 85 3.39 -2.96 10.07
N LEU A 86 3.49 -2.06 9.07
CA LEU A 86 3.66 -0.61 9.29
C LEU A 86 2.41 0.02 9.92
N GLY A 87 2.64 0.91 10.90
CA GLY A 87 1.57 1.67 11.56
C GLY A 87 0.63 2.41 10.61
N PRO A 88 1.13 3.14 9.58
CA PRO A 88 0.28 3.77 8.57
C PRO A 88 -0.62 2.79 7.81
N VAL A 89 -0.10 1.62 7.44
CA VAL A 89 -0.87 0.60 6.70
C VAL A 89 -1.96 0.01 7.60
N LYS A 90 -1.62 -0.33 8.84
CA LYS A 90 -2.58 -0.81 9.85
C LYS A 90 -3.66 0.23 10.15
N LYS A 91 -3.29 1.50 10.29
CA LYS A 91 -4.22 2.61 10.53
C LYS A 91 -5.14 2.86 9.34
N ALA A 92 -4.62 2.72 8.12
CA ALA A 92 -5.40 2.87 6.89
C ALA A 92 -6.38 1.69 6.67
N GLY A 93 -6.15 0.53 7.30
CA GLY A 93 -7.04 -0.63 7.21
C GLY A 93 -7.11 -1.24 5.80
N VAL A 94 -6.05 -1.05 5.00
CA VAL A 94 -5.98 -1.51 3.61
C VAL A 94 -5.53 -2.96 3.52
N THR A 95 -5.86 -3.62 2.41
CA THR A 95 -5.37 -4.96 2.07
C THR A 95 -3.92 -4.93 1.59
N GLU A 96 -3.28 -6.10 1.48
CA GLU A 96 -1.94 -6.22 0.91
C GLU A 96 -1.87 -5.66 -0.52
N GLU A 97 -2.86 -5.99 -1.36
CA GLU A 97 -2.93 -5.46 -2.74
C GLU A 97 -3.05 -3.95 -2.78
N GLN A 98 -3.91 -3.37 -1.93
CA GLN A 98 -4.08 -1.93 -1.84
C GLN A 98 -2.81 -1.22 -1.33
N ALA A 99 -2.06 -1.85 -0.42
CA ALA A 99 -0.78 -1.33 0.02
C ALA A 99 0.28 -1.39 -1.09
N ILE A 100 0.30 -2.46 -1.88
CA ILE A 100 1.15 -2.58 -3.09
C ILE A 100 0.79 -1.49 -4.11
N ASP A 101 -0.50 -1.29 -4.37
CA ASP A 101 -1.01 -0.26 -5.30
C ASP A 101 -0.58 1.13 -4.87
N ALA A 102 -0.68 1.45 -3.58
CA ALA A 102 -0.27 2.73 -3.06
C ALA A 102 1.22 3.01 -3.31
N VAL A 103 2.10 2.01 -3.10
CA VAL A 103 3.54 2.17 -3.38
C VAL A 103 3.79 2.31 -4.88
N TYR A 104 3.15 1.49 -5.70
CA TYR A 104 3.28 1.54 -7.15
C TYR A 104 2.85 2.90 -7.71
N GLU A 105 1.70 3.42 -7.27
CA GLU A 105 1.19 4.74 -7.66
C GLU A 105 2.16 5.86 -7.24
N TYR A 106 2.70 5.80 -6.01
CA TYR A 106 3.70 6.76 -5.55
C TYR A 106 4.97 6.76 -6.42
N LEU A 107 5.43 5.59 -6.86
CA LEU A 107 6.62 5.44 -7.71
C LEU A 107 6.36 5.78 -9.19
N SER A 108 5.10 5.73 -9.62
CA SER A 108 4.69 6.04 -10.99
C SER A 108 4.67 7.54 -11.29
N LYS A 109 4.62 8.38 -10.25
CA LYS A 109 4.77 9.85 -10.33
C LYS A 109 6.22 10.20 -10.66
#